data_AF-A0A7J3TWW7-F1
#
_entry.id   AF-A0A7J3TWW7-F1
#
_cell.length_a   1.000
_cell.length_b   1.000
_cell.length_c   1.000
_cell.angle_alpha   90.00
_cell.angle_beta   90.00
_cell.angle_gamma   90.00
#
_symmetry.space_group_name_H-M   'P 1'
#
loop_
_entity.id
_entity.type
_entity.pdbx_description
1 polymer ?
#
loop_
_entity_poly.entity_id
_entity_poly.type
_entity_poly.pdbx_seq_one_letter_code
_entity_poly.pdbx_strand_id
1 'polypeptide(L)'
;MRYMRKSVFVPGLVVLIIGACLLGYGFKYAGDLDALIKASEWNVTWYRVIDSYGTWGDVIGRSTLPARFGRTTIVYDDVSEEFGFKATMTIELLRDDTVVFQTGSDDGIMLYVDGELVVNSWVLRGYTLNSPVHIPLKAGTHVLELWYYE
;
A
#
# COMPACT_ATOMS: atom_id res chain seq x y z
N MET A 1 34.57 13.40 4.14
CA MET A 1 34.11 13.60 2.75
C MET A 1 32.60 13.51 2.75
N ARG A 2 31.93 14.52 2.19
CA ARG A 2 30.48 14.73 2.23
C ARG A 2 29.84 13.87 1.15
N TYR A 3 29.33 12.69 1.51
CA TYR A 3 28.63 11.84 0.55
C TYR A 3 27.35 12.56 0.14
N MET A 4 27.28 12.88 -1.15
CA MET A 4 26.12 13.47 -1.80
C MET A 4 24.92 12.54 -1.61
N ARG A 5 23.88 13.01 -0.92
CA ARG A 5 22.54 12.41 -1.00
C ARG A 5 22.07 12.54 -2.45
N LYS A 6 22.29 11.52 -3.27
CA LYS A 6 21.65 11.44 -4.58
C LYS A 6 20.21 11.05 -4.31
N SER A 7 19.30 12.03 -4.42
CA SER A 7 17.87 11.76 -4.46
C SER A 7 17.58 11.00 -5.75
N VAL A 8 17.40 9.69 -5.65
CA VAL A 8 16.85 8.88 -6.74
C VAL A 8 15.34 8.95 -6.61
N PHE A 9 14.69 9.35 -7.71
CA PHE A 9 13.25 9.54 -7.80
C PHE A 9 12.64 8.25 -8.33
N VAL A 10 11.84 7.58 -7.50
CA VAL A 10 10.98 6.50 -7.95
C VAL A 10 9.55 6.85 -7.56
N PRO A 11 8.62 6.92 -8.52
CA PRO A 11 7.25 7.25 -8.21
C PRO A 11 6.53 6.06 -7.56
N GLY A 12 5.93 6.32 -6.41
CA GLY A 12 4.53 5.98 -6.17
C GLY A 12 4.24 4.60 -5.60
N LEU A 13 4.11 4.58 -4.28
CA LEU A 13 3.09 3.77 -3.63
C LEU A 13 1.90 4.69 -3.31
N VAL A 14 0.73 4.37 -3.83
CA VAL A 14 -0.52 5.02 -3.42
C VAL A 14 -1.39 3.90 -2.88
N VAL A 15 -1.81 3.99 -1.62
CA VAL A 15 -2.94 3.20 -1.12
C VAL A 15 -3.98 4.20 -0.65
N LEU A 16 -5.03 4.36 -1.45
CA LEU A 16 -6.21 5.10 -1.05
C LEU A 16 -7.28 4.09 -0.65
N ILE A 17 -7.64 4.11 0.63
CA ILE A 17 -8.88 3.51 1.13
C ILE A 17 -9.95 4.57 0.93
N ILE A 18 -10.80 4.38 -0.07
CA ILE A 18 -11.96 5.25 -0.32
C ILE A 18 -13.20 4.41 -0.05
N GLY A 19 -13.88 4.61 1.07
CA GLY A 19 -15.26 4.13 1.21
C GLY A 19 -16.12 4.83 0.17
N ALA A 20 -16.66 4.10 -0.82
CA ALA A 20 -17.40 4.69 -1.91
C ALA A 20 -18.72 3.96 -2.17
N CYS A 21 -19.76 4.44 -1.51
CA CYS A 21 -21.05 4.68 -2.16
C CYS A 21 -21.72 5.95 -1.58
N LEU A 22 -21.25 7.11 -2.03
CA LEU A 22 -22.19 8.11 -2.57
C LEU A 22 -22.19 7.91 -4.08
N LEU A 23 -22.98 6.93 -4.55
CA LEU A 23 -23.30 6.81 -5.96
C LEU A 23 -24.15 8.03 -6.33
N GLY A 24 -23.49 9.06 -6.83
CA GLY A 24 -24.07 10.34 -7.20
C GLY A 24 -23.61 11.46 -6.27
N TYR A 25 -22.95 12.46 -6.85
CA TYR A 25 -22.43 13.69 -6.24
C TYR A 25 -21.04 13.60 -5.60
N GLY A 26 -20.02 13.65 -6.47
CA GLY A 26 -18.92 14.62 -6.44
C GLY A 26 -18.04 14.72 -5.18
N PHE A 27 -16.73 14.57 -5.39
CA PHE A 27 -15.55 15.03 -4.61
C PHE A 27 -15.75 16.04 -3.44
N LYS A 28 -16.60 15.71 -2.50
CA LYS A 28 -16.77 16.19 -1.13
C LYS A 28 -17.09 14.88 -0.43
N TYR A 29 -16.23 14.26 0.36
CA TYR A 29 -15.85 14.69 1.70
C TYR A 29 -14.58 13.91 2.09
N ALA A 30 -13.43 14.58 2.10
CA ALA A 30 -12.25 14.03 2.77
C ALA A 30 -12.45 13.92 4.30
N GLY A 31 -13.45 14.62 4.86
CA GLY A 31 -13.76 14.65 6.29
C GLY A 31 -14.70 13.54 6.81
N ASP A 32 -15.42 12.82 5.94
CA ASP A 32 -16.34 11.73 6.36
C ASP A 32 -15.68 10.35 6.37
N LEU A 33 -14.50 10.21 5.75
CA LEU A 33 -13.79 8.92 5.69
C LEU A 33 -13.29 8.46 7.06
N ASP A 34 -12.79 9.39 7.88
CA ASP A 34 -12.32 9.09 9.24
C ASP A 34 -13.51 8.81 10.19
N ALA A 35 -14.74 9.16 9.78
CA ALA A 35 -15.96 8.84 10.51
C ALA A 35 -16.47 7.42 10.21
N LEU A 36 -16.10 6.81 9.08
CA LEU A 36 -16.62 5.49 8.65
C LEU A 36 -15.61 4.37 8.81
N ILE A 37 -14.32 4.66 8.62
CA ILE A 37 -13.23 3.69 8.67
C ILE A 37 -12.14 4.20 9.60
N LYS A 38 -11.86 3.45 10.66
CA LYS A 38 -10.65 3.67 11.46
C LYS A 38 -9.55 2.75 10.97
N ALA A 39 -8.38 3.30 10.72
CA ALA A 39 -7.25 2.60 10.15
C ALA A 39 -6.06 2.65 11.11
N SER A 40 -5.40 1.52 11.34
CA SER A 40 -4.12 1.48 12.06
C SER A 40 -2.98 2.00 11.17
N GLU A 41 -1.80 2.20 11.75
CA GLU A 41 -0.58 2.21 10.96
C GLU A 41 -0.34 0.82 10.35
N TRP A 42 0.40 0.78 9.24
CA TRP A 42 0.94 -0.44 8.70
C TRP A 42 2.12 -0.90 9.55
N ASN A 43 2.10 -2.15 10.00
CA ASN A 43 3.28 -2.81 10.54
C ASN A 43 4.08 -3.41 9.38
N VAL A 44 5.32 -2.98 9.19
CA VAL A 44 6.11 -3.30 8.01
C VAL A 44 7.30 -4.17 8.38
N THR A 45 7.48 -5.26 7.64
CA THR A 45 8.72 -6.03 7.63
C THR A 45 9.40 -5.85 6.28
N TRP A 46 10.64 -5.37 6.31
CA TRP A 46 11.47 -5.12 5.14
C TRP A 46 12.28 -6.36 4.79
N TYR A 47 12.41 -6.61 3.50
CA TYR A 47 13.15 -7.73 2.94
C TYR A 47 14.17 -7.21 1.92
N ARG A 48 15.32 -7.87 1.86
CA ARG A 48 16.14 -7.85 0.65
C ARG A 48 15.36 -8.56 -0.45
N VAL A 49 15.37 -8.02 -1.65
CA VAL A 49 14.89 -8.70 -2.85
C VAL A 49 16.11 -9.21 -3.60
N ILE A 50 16.08 -10.47 -4.05
CA ILE A 50 17.29 -11.15 -4.56
C ILE A 50 17.33 -11.29 -6.08
N ASP A 51 16.28 -10.84 -6.77
CA ASP A 51 16.21 -10.73 -8.22
C ASP A 51 15.22 -9.65 -8.66
N SER A 52 15.24 -9.29 -9.94
CA SER A 52 14.34 -8.29 -10.52
C SER A 52 12.87 -8.73 -10.62
N TYR A 53 12.51 -9.93 -10.13
CA TYR A 53 11.15 -10.47 -10.16
C TYR A 53 10.49 -10.49 -8.77
N GLY A 54 11.10 -9.84 -7.79
CA GLY A 54 10.56 -9.73 -6.44
C GLY A 54 10.74 -10.99 -5.61
N THR A 55 11.75 -11.82 -5.87
CA THR A 55 12.03 -12.95 -4.99
C THR A 55 12.51 -12.46 -3.62
N TRP A 56 11.81 -12.89 -2.57
CA TRP A 56 12.13 -12.53 -1.19
C TRP A 56 13.44 -13.17 -0.72
N GLY A 57 14.34 -12.35 -0.17
CA GLY A 57 15.51 -12.76 0.59
C GLY A 57 15.34 -12.54 2.09
N ASP A 58 16.44 -12.17 2.75
CA ASP A 58 16.48 -11.99 4.20
C ASP A 58 15.63 -10.80 4.69
N VAL A 59 15.12 -10.91 5.91
CA VAL A 59 14.52 -9.77 6.63
C VAL A 59 15.62 -8.78 6.99
N ILE A 60 15.51 -7.55 6.51
CA ILE A 60 16.50 -6.49 6.72
C ILE A 60 16.05 -5.45 7.76
N GLY A 61 14.77 -5.44 8.14
CA GLY A 61 14.25 -4.45 9.07
C GLY A 61 12.78 -4.54 9.40
N ARG A 62 12.35 -3.69 10.33
CA ARG A 62 10.93 -3.45 10.65
C ARG A 62 10.69 -1.96 10.87
N SER A 63 9.51 -1.48 10.49
CA SER A 63 9.07 -0.10 10.74
C SER A 63 7.54 -0.02 10.77
N THR A 64 7.02 1.20 10.85
CA THR A 64 5.61 1.48 10.53
C THR A 64 5.50 2.43 9.35
N LEU A 65 4.36 2.39 8.66
CA LEU A 65 3.96 3.41 7.69
C LEU A 65 2.57 3.94 8.08
N PRO A 66 2.27 5.23 7.80
CA PRO A 66 0.96 5.78 8.11
C PRO A 66 -0.14 5.06 7.32
N ALA A 67 -1.36 5.04 7.86
CA ALA A 67 -2.53 4.41 7.21
C ALA A 67 -2.72 4.84 5.75
N ARG A 68 -2.38 6.10 5.44
CA ARG A 68 -2.31 6.65 4.09
C ARG A 68 -0.90 7.19 3.87
N PHE A 69 -0.19 6.64 2.89
CA PHE A 69 1.01 7.25 2.32
C PHE A 69 0.75 7.46 0.81
N GLY A 70 1.17 8.63 0.31
CA GLY A 70 1.09 8.97 -1.12
C GLY A 70 2.40 8.67 -1.83
N ARG A 71 2.60 9.28 -3.02
CA ARG A 71 3.90 9.35 -3.75
C ARG A 71 5.00 9.92 -2.85
N THR A 72 5.48 9.08 -1.96
CA THR A 72 6.55 9.30 -1.00
C THR A 72 7.63 8.30 -1.38
N THR A 73 8.88 8.72 -1.29
CA THR A 73 10.00 7.82 -1.55
C THR A 73 10.03 6.82 -0.40
N ILE A 74 9.80 5.56 -0.75
CA ILE A 74 10.00 4.47 0.19
C ILE A 74 11.48 4.11 0.07
N VAL A 75 12.26 4.47 1.09
CA VAL A 75 13.68 4.12 1.18
C VAL A 75 13.85 3.37 2.49
N TYR A 76 14.50 2.22 2.42
CA TYR A 76 14.97 1.54 3.62
C TYR A 76 16.49 1.69 3.72
N ASP A 77 16.96 2.39 4.75
CA ASP A 77 18.38 2.50 5.13
C ASP A 77 19.33 2.80 3.95
N ASP A 78 18.99 3.80 3.12
CA ASP A 78 19.71 4.24 1.92
C ASP A 78 19.79 3.21 0.75
N VAL A 79 19.07 2.09 0.84
CA VAL A 79 18.90 1.14 -0.27
C VAL A 79 17.73 1.60 -1.14
N SER A 80 18.00 1.89 -2.42
CA SER A 80 16.98 2.32 -3.39
C SER A 80 16.65 1.28 -4.45
N GLU A 81 17.34 0.14 -4.47
CA GLU A 81 17.19 -0.93 -5.46
C GLU A 81 17.29 -2.26 -4.71
N GLU A 82 16.55 -3.30 -5.10
CA GLU A 82 16.60 -4.65 -4.53
C GLU A 82 16.07 -4.76 -3.07
N PHE A 83 14.95 -4.10 -2.78
CA PHE A 83 14.23 -4.25 -1.52
C PHE A 83 12.72 -4.36 -1.71
N GLY A 84 12.07 -4.85 -0.68
CA GLY A 84 10.61 -4.88 -0.67
C GLY A 84 10.10 -4.99 0.74
N PHE A 85 8.78 -5.03 0.88
CA PHE A 85 8.18 -5.23 2.18
C PHE A 85 6.91 -6.06 2.10
N LYS A 86 6.59 -6.66 3.24
CA LYS A 86 5.25 -7.12 3.57
C LYS A 86 4.76 -6.30 4.73
N ALA A 87 3.57 -5.75 4.59
CA ALA A 87 2.96 -4.89 5.57
C ALA A 87 1.55 -5.37 5.91
N THR A 88 1.18 -5.27 7.18
CA THR A 88 -0.19 -5.56 7.62
C THR A 88 -0.79 -4.36 8.33
N MET A 89 -2.08 -4.10 8.11
CA MET A 89 -2.85 -3.14 8.91
C MET A 89 -4.24 -3.67 9.19
N THR A 90 -4.90 -3.10 10.18
CA THR A 90 -6.33 -3.34 10.43
C THR A 90 -7.14 -2.11 10.07
N ILE A 91 -8.30 -2.34 9.47
CA ILE A 91 -9.34 -1.32 9.32
C ILE A 91 -10.58 -1.76 10.11
N GLU A 92 -11.23 -0.82 10.77
CA GLU A 92 -12.53 -1.03 11.44
C GLU A 92 -13.59 -0.24 10.67
N LEU A 93 -14.54 -0.95 10.07
CA LEU A 93 -15.72 -0.39 9.41
C LEU A 93 -16.87 -0.29 10.40
N LEU A 94 -17.50 0.89 10.49
CA LEU A 94 -18.64 1.08 11.39
C LEU A 94 -19.97 0.51 10.85
N ARG A 95 -20.04 0.19 9.56
CA ARG A 95 -21.19 -0.42 8.89
C ARG A 95 -20.74 -1.15 7.62
N ASP A 96 -21.61 -1.98 7.07
CA ASP A 96 -21.44 -2.58 5.75
C ASP A 96 -21.26 -1.48 4.70
N ASP A 97 -20.21 -1.55 3.88
CA ASP A 97 -19.94 -0.60 2.81
C ASP A 97 -19.03 -1.21 1.73
N THR A 98 -18.92 -0.56 0.58
CA THR A 98 -17.92 -0.90 -0.44
C THR A 98 -16.67 -0.07 -0.23
N VAL A 99 -15.56 -0.74 0.04
CA VAL A 99 -14.24 -0.11 0.14
C VAL A 99 -13.54 -0.20 -1.21
N VAL A 100 -13.11 0.95 -1.70
CA VAL A 100 -12.34 1.06 -2.94
C VAL A 100 -10.88 1.18 -2.59
N PHE A 101 -10.08 0.27 -3.15
CA PHE A 101 -8.63 0.31 -3.06
C PHE A 101 -8.05 0.72 -4.40
N GLN A 102 -7.15 1.70 -4.36
CA GLN A 102 -6.32 2.06 -5.52
C GLN A 102 -4.86 1.90 -5.13
N THR A 103 -4.14 1.12 -5.93
CA THR A 103 -2.73 0.80 -5.74
C THR A 103 -1.89 1.28 -6.93
N GLY A 104 -0.65 1.69 -6.69
CA GLY A 104 0.33 1.94 -7.73
C GLY A 104 1.71 1.56 -7.23
N SER A 105 2.59 1.13 -8.14
CA SER A 105 3.94 0.66 -7.80
C SER A 105 4.88 0.70 -9.00
N ASP A 106 6.16 0.80 -8.67
CA ASP A 106 7.37 0.56 -9.46
C ASP A 106 8.29 -0.22 -8.48
N ASP A 107 8.48 -1.53 -8.57
CA ASP A 107 7.94 -2.48 -9.54
C ASP A 107 6.59 -3.07 -9.08
N GLY A 108 6.62 -4.16 -8.31
CA GLY A 108 5.48 -5.04 -8.10
C GLY A 108 4.68 -4.72 -6.85
N ILE A 109 3.38 -5.02 -6.89
CA ILE A 109 2.47 -4.86 -5.75
C ILE A 109 1.42 -5.95 -5.68
N MET A 110 1.13 -6.40 -4.47
CA MET A 110 -0.06 -7.21 -4.17
C MET A 110 -0.80 -6.64 -2.97
N LEU A 111 -2.12 -6.68 -3.02
CA LEU A 111 -2.99 -6.32 -1.90
C LEU A 111 -3.90 -7.50 -1.60
N TYR A 112 -3.94 -7.86 -0.32
CA TYR A 112 -4.88 -8.83 0.22
C TYR A 112 -5.84 -8.14 1.19
N VAL A 113 -7.09 -8.58 1.20
CA VAL A 113 -8.14 -8.16 2.13
C VAL A 113 -8.70 -9.42 2.77
N ASP A 114 -8.60 -9.54 4.09
CA ASP A 114 -8.97 -10.72 4.87
C ASP A 114 -8.35 -12.04 4.33
N GLY A 115 -7.14 -11.93 3.79
CA GLY A 115 -6.41 -13.05 3.20
C GLY A 115 -6.75 -13.35 1.72
N GLU A 116 -7.74 -12.67 1.13
CA GLU A 116 -8.06 -12.78 -0.29
C GLU A 116 -7.23 -11.81 -1.13
N LEU A 117 -6.58 -12.29 -2.19
CA LEU A 117 -5.80 -11.48 -3.12
C LEU A 117 -6.71 -10.65 -4.03
N VAL A 118 -6.76 -9.34 -3.82
CA VAL A 118 -7.64 -8.42 -4.58
C VAL A 118 -6.89 -7.58 -5.62
N VAL A 119 -5.58 -7.36 -5.45
CA VAL A 119 -4.71 -6.77 -6.47
C VAL A 119 -3.53 -7.70 -6.67
N ASN A 120 -3.31 -8.15 -7.91
CA ASN A 120 -2.14 -8.91 -8.30
C ASN A 120 -1.40 -8.18 -9.42
N SER A 121 -0.34 -7.48 -9.07
CA SER A 121 0.56 -6.81 -10.01
C SER A 121 2.01 -7.04 -9.63
N TRP A 122 2.36 -8.31 -9.39
CA TRP A 122 3.71 -8.74 -9.06
C TRP A 122 4.56 -8.92 -10.33
N VAL A 123 5.02 -7.81 -10.91
CA VAL A 123 5.70 -7.79 -12.21
C VAL A 123 6.73 -6.66 -12.29
N LEU A 124 7.86 -6.93 -12.96
CA LEU A 124 8.90 -5.97 -13.30
C LEU A 124 8.36 -4.96 -14.31
N ARG A 125 8.18 -3.70 -13.90
CA ARG A 125 7.65 -2.60 -14.71
C ARG A 125 7.91 -1.26 -14.02
N GLY A 126 8.09 -0.23 -14.83
CA GLY A 126 8.01 1.15 -14.35
C GLY A 126 6.65 1.50 -13.73
N TYR A 127 6.62 2.59 -12.97
CA TYR A 127 5.46 3.02 -12.20
C TYR A 127 4.14 2.92 -12.96
N THR A 128 3.23 2.12 -12.42
CA THR A 128 1.90 1.92 -12.99
C THR A 128 0.85 2.00 -11.89
N LEU A 129 -0.20 2.79 -12.13
CA LEU A 129 -1.40 2.83 -11.29
C LEU A 129 -2.36 1.73 -11.73
N ASN A 130 -2.75 0.84 -10.82
CA ASN A 130 -3.74 -0.18 -11.09
C ASN A 130 -5.15 0.43 -11.14
N SER A 131 -6.05 -0.20 -11.89
CA SER A 131 -7.48 0.12 -11.83
C SER A 131 -7.98 -0.04 -10.39
N PRO A 132 -8.83 0.87 -9.89
CA PRO A 132 -9.41 0.72 -8.56
C PRO A 132 -10.20 -0.60 -8.43
N VAL A 133 -10.06 -1.27 -7.29
CA VAL A 133 -10.84 -2.48 -6.95
C VAL A 133 -11.88 -2.13 -5.89
N HIS A 134 -13.11 -2.63 -6.07
CA HIS A 134 -14.26 -2.35 -5.21
C HIS A 134 -14.60 -3.60 -4.41
N ILE A 135 -14.38 -3.56 -3.10
CA ILE A 135 -14.53 -4.72 -2.21
C ILE A 135 -15.69 -4.45 -1.24
N PRO A 136 -16.80 -5.20 -1.33
CA PRO A 136 -17.87 -5.10 -0.34
C PRO A 136 -17.40 -5.73 0.97
N LEU A 137 -17.39 -4.93 2.04
CA LEU A 137 -17.01 -5.34 3.38
C LEU A 137 -18.17 -5.17 4.35
N LYS A 138 -18.18 -6.01 5.40
CA LYS A 138 -19.16 -5.92 6.48
C LYS A 138 -18.71 -4.92 7.53
N ALA A 139 -19.62 -4.50 8.41
CA ALA A 139 -19.22 -3.83 9.64
C ALA A 139 -18.26 -4.73 10.44
N GLY A 140 -17.21 -4.14 11.01
CA GLY A 140 -16.24 -4.86 11.83
C GLY A 140 -14.79 -4.65 11.39
N THR A 141 -13.90 -5.47 11.95
CA THR A 141 -12.46 -5.41 11.70
C THR A 141 -12.09 -6.27 10.49
N HIS A 142 -11.32 -5.68 9.59
CA HIS A 142 -10.72 -6.34 8.44
C HIS A 142 -9.21 -6.19 8.46
N VAL A 143 -8.50 -7.20 7.95
CA VAL A 143 -7.04 -7.19 7.85
C VAL A 143 -6.65 -6.91 6.41
N LEU A 144 -5.77 -5.95 6.21
CA LEU A 144 -5.14 -5.70 4.93
C LEU A 144 -3.69 -6.18 4.98
N GLU A 145 -3.22 -6.82 3.92
CA GLU A 145 -1.83 -7.18 3.73
C GLU A 145 -1.33 -6.64 2.39
N LEU A 146 -0.24 -5.89 2.41
CA LEU A 146 0.34 -5.23 1.25
C LEU A 146 1.76 -5.73 1.02
N TRP A 147 2.02 -6.23 -0.17
CA TRP A 147 3.35 -6.65 -0.59
C TRP A 147 3.83 -5.70 -1.67
N TYR A 148 5.11 -5.34 -1.62
CA TYR A 148 5.75 -4.47 -2.59
C TYR A 148 7.21 -4.88 -2.79
N TYR A 149 7.74 -4.68 -4.00
CA TYR A 149 9.17 -4.79 -4.29
C TYR A 149 9.63 -3.76 -5.34
N GLU A 150 10.92 -3.47 -5.30
CA GLU A 150 11.72 -2.75 -6.30
C GLU A 150 13.19 -3.22 -6.25
#